data_AF-A0A9P9MZP5-F1
#
_entry.id   AF-A0A9P9MZP5-F1
#
_cell.length_a   1.000
_cell.length_b   1.000
_cell.length_c   1.000
_cell.angle_alpha   90.00
_cell.angle_beta   90.00
_cell.angle_gamma   90.00
#
_symmetry.space_group_name_H-M   'P 1'
#
loop_
_entity.id
_entity.type
_entity.pdbx_description
1 polymer ?
#
loop_
_entity_poly.entity_id
_entity_poly.type
_entity_poly.pdbx_seq_one_letter_code
_entity_poly.pdbx_strand_id
1 'polypeptide(L)'
;MLKSRSLGYAAADADAGTVDHSGSCLSVLGAHAAATQISQNGDYLQDKRIRSITELVESWFTLYHPWFPILHKPSFLSDLSGAEHDFDILDRNVVLKAIIAVTDQTHQGLPRNFYDEALLYSMKTAVSLSALQALLIISLADLNSGRLSDFWKVVALCKNIGTQLGLRDLVSHYCQNYNQASVLAPRMLPLPNTFIEREERIRAYWMVECLDASSTLGSAWNIGLLTSFPSEILPCSDEVWETANPELTILETDQGKLSSFAMYVSLVTKELNRVHTIMQEPYDFTALREHERWRSDCDGVYDELRVWREAYLPNLFAGSIVAMYQKGAIETAGQTKDRCIRACNRIASISSIVINQVQLVGSHNLLGFFVAARFLLVHTKTQGKSLQASFYSLLTSFKEASKYWKLAYVLYKVLSTAAQEHGEQSERTALPPQLLDLKYSALDIYHALQLWSVNDITV
;
A
#
# COMPACT_ATOMS: atom_id res chain seq x y z
N MET A 1 -20.52 -43.64 -5.82
CA MET A 1 -20.97 -43.67 -7.23
C MET A 1 -21.01 -42.24 -7.75
N LEU A 2 -19.86 -41.80 -8.28
CA LEU A 2 -19.69 -40.49 -8.92
C LEU A 2 -20.11 -40.62 -10.39
N LYS A 3 -20.99 -39.74 -10.88
CA LYS A 3 -21.25 -39.56 -12.31
C LYS A 3 -20.71 -38.22 -12.75
N SER A 4 -19.57 -38.29 -13.43
CA SER A 4 -18.97 -37.26 -14.27
C SER A 4 -19.93 -36.85 -15.41
N ARG A 5 -20.09 -35.55 -15.64
CA ARG A 5 -20.61 -35.01 -16.90
C ARG A 5 -19.57 -34.07 -17.50
N SER A 6 -18.91 -34.60 -18.52
CA SER A 6 -18.21 -33.88 -19.57
C SER A 6 -19.21 -33.12 -20.44
N LEU A 7 -18.96 -31.86 -20.78
CA LEU A 7 -19.60 -31.20 -21.90
C LEU A 7 -18.52 -30.54 -22.75
N GLY A 8 -18.45 -31.00 -24.00
CA GLY A 8 -17.49 -30.60 -25.00
C GLY A 8 -17.91 -29.33 -25.74
N TYR A 9 -16.88 -28.76 -26.36
CA TYR A 9 -16.93 -27.65 -27.31
C TYR A 9 -17.90 -27.91 -28.47
N ALA A 10 -18.73 -26.91 -28.77
CA ALA A 10 -19.35 -26.73 -30.08
C ALA A 10 -19.24 -25.27 -30.47
N ALA A 11 -18.56 -25.03 -31.59
CA ALA A 11 -18.43 -23.75 -32.26
C ALA A 11 -19.74 -23.37 -32.95
N ALA A 12 -20.12 -22.11 -32.88
CA ALA A 12 -21.12 -21.49 -33.75
C ALA A 12 -20.69 -20.06 -34.07
N ASP A 13 -20.46 -19.83 -35.37
CA ASP A 13 -20.25 -18.54 -36.01
C ASP A 13 -21.55 -17.71 -36.10
N ALA A 14 -21.38 -16.42 -36.39
CA ALA A 14 -22.36 -15.33 -36.61
C ALA A 14 -22.82 -14.61 -35.32
N ASP A 15 -22.89 -13.29 -35.23
CA ASP A 15 -23.00 -12.26 -36.26
C ASP A 15 -22.49 -10.92 -35.70
N ALA A 16 -21.99 -10.05 -36.58
CA ALA A 16 -21.41 -8.76 -36.23
C ALA A 16 -22.51 -7.74 -35.87
N GLY A 17 -22.56 -7.33 -34.61
CA GLY A 17 -23.40 -6.24 -34.12
C GLY A 17 -22.58 -5.24 -33.31
N THR A 18 -22.37 -4.05 -33.86
CA THR A 18 -21.82 -2.85 -33.20
C THR A 18 -22.55 -2.57 -31.89
N VAL A 19 -21.85 -2.61 -30.76
CA VAL A 19 -22.34 -2.18 -29.45
C VAL A 19 -21.55 -0.96 -29.01
N ASP A 20 -22.26 0.14 -28.81
CA ASP A 20 -21.77 1.42 -28.32
C ASP A 20 -21.09 1.27 -26.94
N HIS A 21 -19.80 1.63 -26.87
CA HIS A 21 -19.07 1.80 -25.62
C HIS A 21 -19.32 3.20 -25.05
N SER A 22 -20.44 3.39 -24.37
CA SER A 22 -20.71 4.60 -23.59
C SER A 22 -21.51 4.30 -22.32
N GLY A 23 -20.87 3.67 -21.33
CA GLY A 23 -21.52 3.45 -20.04
C GLY A 23 -20.67 2.72 -19.01
N SER A 24 -19.70 3.39 -18.39
CA SER A 24 -19.03 2.89 -17.16
C SER A 24 -18.16 3.96 -16.45
N CYS A 25 -18.56 5.25 -16.48
CA CYS A 25 -17.80 6.32 -15.79
C CYS A 25 -18.64 7.08 -14.73
N LEU A 26 -19.81 6.59 -14.36
CA LEU A 26 -20.77 7.35 -13.55
C LEU A 26 -20.72 7.11 -12.03
N SER A 27 -19.92 6.19 -11.50
CA SER A 27 -19.83 5.96 -10.05
C SER A 27 -18.83 6.86 -9.30
N VAL A 28 -17.95 7.59 -10.01
CA VAL A 28 -16.92 8.47 -9.38
C VAL A 28 -17.36 9.93 -9.32
N LEU A 29 -18.42 10.31 -10.04
CA LEU A 29 -18.91 11.70 -10.13
C LEU A 29 -19.82 12.11 -8.95
N GLY A 30 -20.26 11.17 -8.10
CA GLY A 30 -21.06 11.49 -6.90
C GLY A 30 -20.29 12.21 -5.78
N ALA A 31 -18.95 12.16 -5.81
CA ALA A 31 -18.10 12.82 -4.80
C ALA A 31 -17.73 14.27 -5.15
N HIS A 32 -18.13 14.78 -6.33
CA HIS A 32 -17.72 16.10 -6.83
C HIS A 32 -18.45 17.30 -6.19
N ALA A 33 -19.55 17.09 -5.46
CA ALA A 33 -20.39 18.20 -4.99
C ALA A 33 -19.99 18.78 -3.62
N ALA A 34 -19.07 18.15 -2.87
CA ALA A 34 -18.75 18.57 -1.49
C ALA A 34 -17.39 19.27 -1.32
N ALA A 35 -16.54 19.36 -2.35
CA ALA A 35 -15.14 19.75 -2.21
C ALA A 35 -14.80 21.18 -2.70
N THR A 36 -15.78 22.02 -2.98
CA THR A 36 -15.53 23.32 -3.64
C THR A 36 -15.94 24.49 -2.74
N GLN A 37 -15.11 24.80 -1.75
CA GLN A 37 -14.88 26.15 -1.22
C GLN A 37 -13.83 26.10 -0.11
N ILE A 38 -12.56 26.37 -0.43
CA ILE A 38 -11.60 27.04 0.47
C ILE A 38 -10.59 27.77 -0.44
N SER A 39 -10.62 29.10 -0.38
CA SER A 39 -9.69 29.98 -1.08
C SER A 39 -8.72 30.61 -0.08
N GLN A 40 -7.42 30.51 -0.41
CA GLN A 40 -6.33 31.46 -0.20
C GLN A 40 -6.26 32.19 1.16
N ASN A 41 -5.42 31.68 2.07
CA ASN A 41 -4.23 32.37 2.58
C ASN A 41 -3.45 31.43 3.51
N GLY A 42 -2.13 31.63 3.58
CA GLY A 42 -1.23 30.76 4.32
C GLY A 42 -1.46 30.81 5.83
N ASP A 43 -2.04 29.74 6.36
CA ASP A 43 -1.90 29.29 7.74
C ASP A 43 -1.82 27.77 7.70
N TYR A 44 -0.62 27.22 7.93
CA TYR A 44 -0.48 25.81 8.27
C TYR A 44 -0.94 25.68 9.72
N LEU A 45 -1.99 24.89 9.94
CA LEU A 45 -2.69 24.59 11.22
C LEU A 45 -3.96 25.41 11.45
N GLN A 46 -5.03 24.70 11.78
CA GLN A 46 -6.31 25.14 12.37
C GLN A 46 -7.47 25.39 11.41
N ASP A 47 -8.07 24.30 10.93
CA ASP A 47 -9.51 24.18 11.12
C ASP A 47 -9.73 23.47 12.46
N LYS A 48 -9.97 24.27 13.51
CA LYS A 48 -9.99 23.85 14.93
C LYS A 48 -11.36 23.29 15.33
N ARG A 49 -12.08 22.65 14.40
CA ARG A 49 -13.30 21.93 14.74
C ARG A 49 -12.93 20.59 15.36
N ILE A 50 -13.37 20.38 16.60
CA ILE A 50 -13.35 19.05 17.22
C ILE A 50 -14.24 18.16 16.35
N ARG A 51 -13.65 17.19 15.65
CA ARG A 51 -14.40 16.24 14.85
C ARG A 51 -15.13 15.25 15.75
N SER A 52 -16.36 14.91 15.37
CA SER A 52 -17.11 13.87 16.09
C SER A 52 -16.54 12.48 15.81
N ILE A 53 -16.84 11.49 16.66
CA ILE A 53 -16.44 10.10 16.44
C ILE A 53 -16.98 9.60 15.09
N THR A 54 -18.22 9.93 14.75
CA THR A 54 -18.85 9.59 13.47
C THR A 54 -18.07 10.16 12.29
N GLU A 55 -17.69 11.43 12.32
CA GLU A 55 -16.89 12.07 11.25
C GLU A 55 -15.51 11.40 11.07
N LEU A 56 -14.87 10.96 12.17
CA LEU A 56 -13.59 10.25 12.13
C LEU A 56 -13.75 8.84 11.54
N VAL A 57 -14.81 8.13 11.91
CA VAL A 57 -15.14 6.81 11.35
C VAL A 57 -15.49 6.92 9.86
N GLU A 58 -16.27 7.92 9.46
CA GLU A 58 -16.55 8.21 8.05
C GLU A 58 -15.28 8.53 7.27
N SER A 59 -14.36 9.31 7.88
CA SER A 59 -13.04 9.59 7.30
C SER A 59 -12.24 8.30 7.08
N TRP A 60 -12.28 7.35 8.01
CA TRP A 60 -11.63 6.05 7.84
C TRP A 60 -12.19 5.28 6.64
N PHE A 61 -13.52 5.13 6.57
CA PHE A 61 -14.17 4.38 5.49
C PHE A 61 -14.06 5.05 4.12
N THR A 62 -13.83 6.37 4.09
CA THR A 62 -13.64 7.12 2.84
C THR A 62 -12.19 7.11 2.39
N LEU A 63 -11.24 7.31 3.32
CA LEU A 63 -9.84 7.58 2.97
C LEU A 63 -8.93 6.34 3.01
N TYR A 64 -9.19 5.41 3.92
CA TYR A 64 -8.30 4.27 4.17
C TYR A 64 -8.91 2.95 3.74
N HIS A 65 -10.17 2.71 4.10
CA HIS A 65 -10.84 1.42 3.83
C HIS A 65 -10.81 0.96 2.36
N PRO A 66 -10.91 1.83 1.32
CA PRO A 66 -10.85 1.37 -0.08
C PRO A 66 -9.60 0.57 -0.45
N TRP A 67 -8.44 0.89 0.15
CA TRP A 67 -7.20 0.14 -0.05
C TRP A 67 -6.78 -0.66 1.20
N PHE A 68 -7.42 -0.40 2.34
CA PHE A 68 -7.20 -1.04 3.63
C PHE A 68 -8.47 -1.72 4.20
N PRO A 69 -9.10 -2.68 3.49
CA PRO A 69 -10.45 -3.12 3.81
C PRO A 69 -10.50 -4.23 4.88
N ILE A 70 -9.83 -4.06 6.03
CA ILE A 70 -9.74 -5.11 7.07
C ILE A 70 -10.97 -5.20 8.00
N LEU A 71 -11.94 -4.31 7.85
CA LEU A 71 -13.18 -4.22 8.64
C LEU A 71 -14.40 -4.34 7.73
N HIS A 72 -15.43 -5.05 8.17
CA HIS A 72 -16.72 -5.07 7.49
C HIS A 72 -17.53 -3.83 7.86
N LYS A 73 -17.68 -2.89 6.91
CA LYS A 73 -18.30 -1.57 7.17
C LYS A 73 -19.72 -1.67 7.77
N PRO A 74 -20.66 -2.46 7.21
CA PRO A 74 -22.01 -2.55 7.77
C PRO A 74 -22.03 -3.09 9.21
N SER A 75 -21.25 -4.13 9.50
CA SER A 75 -21.17 -4.71 10.86
C SER A 75 -20.56 -3.71 11.84
N PHE A 76 -19.46 -3.07 11.48
CA PHE A 76 -18.80 -2.11 12.36
C PHE A 76 -19.70 -0.91 12.70
N LEU A 77 -20.44 -0.38 11.73
CA LEU A 77 -21.36 0.75 11.97
C LEU A 77 -22.60 0.33 12.78
N SER A 78 -23.09 -0.90 12.58
CA SER A 78 -24.17 -1.46 13.39
C SER A 78 -23.75 -1.59 14.86
N ASP A 79 -22.52 -2.08 15.11
CA ASP A 79 -21.98 -2.24 16.47
C ASP A 79 -21.80 -0.90 17.18
N LEU A 80 -21.41 0.16 16.45
CA LEU A 80 -21.31 1.52 16.99
C LEU A 80 -22.68 2.13 17.31
N SER A 81 -23.69 1.86 16.49
CA SER A 81 -25.05 2.41 16.64
C SER A 81 -25.83 1.77 17.79
N GLY A 82 -25.46 0.56 18.21
CA GLY A 82 -26.14 -0.21 19.25
C GLY A 82 -25.81 0.21 20.68
N ALA A 83 -24.92 1.17 20.89
CA ALA A 83 -24.44 1.54 22.21
C ALA A 83 -25.06 2.83 22.73
N GLU A 84 -25.36 2.85 24.03
CA GLU A 84 -26.14 3.92 24.67
C GLU A 84 -25.32 5.20 24.95
N HIS A 85 -24.00 5.07 25.14
CA HIS A 85 -23.09 6.17 25.48
C HIS A 85 -21.74 6.06 24.75
N ASP A 86 -21.29 7.13 24.09
CA ASP A 86 -20.04 7.19 23.32
C ASP A 86 -18.79 6.80 24.12
N PHE A 87 -18.74 7.17 25.41
CA PHE A 87 -17.60 6.90 26.29
C PHE A 87 -17.39 5.40 26.56
N ASP A 88 -18.47 4.65 26.75
CA ASP A 88 -18.40 3.21 27.02
C ASP A 88 -17.92 2.42 25.80
N ILE A 89 -18.31 2.88 24.60
CA ILE A 89 -17.86 2.31 23.32
C ILE A 89 -16.37 2.52 23.17
N LEU A 90 -15.92 3.76 23.41
CA LEU A 90 -14.53 4.13 23.22
C LEU A 90 -13.63 3.30 24.11
N ASP A 91 -13.99 3.08 25.38
CA ASP A 91 -13.19 2.28 26.31
C ASP A 91 -13.10 0.81 25.92
N ARG A 92 -14.17 0.22 25.37
CA ARG A 92 -14.22 -1.20 25.01
C ARG A 92 -13.66 -1.50 23.63
N ASN A 93 -13.76 -0.56 22.68
CA ASN A 93 -13.45 -0.80 21.28
C ASN A 93 -12.04 -0.32 20.91
N VAL A 94 -11.06 -1.23 21.02
CA VAL A 94 -9.66 -0.96 20.67
C VAL A 94 -9.48 -0.57 19.20
N VAL A 95 -10.32 -1.08 18.29
CA VAL A 95 -10.27 -0.75 16.86
C VAL A 95 -10.72 0.69 16.63
N LEU A 96 -11.74 1.16 17.35
CA LEU A 96 -12.18 2.56 17.32
C LEU A 96 -11.09 3.50 17.81
N LYS A 97 -10.41 3.17 18.93
CA LYS A 97 -9.25 3.93 19.42
C LYS A 97 -8.17 4.04 18.33
N ALA A 98 -7.86 2.93 17.67
CA ALA A 98 -6.88 2.92 16.58
C ALA A 98 -7.32 3.78 15.37
N ILE A 99 -8.60 3.75 14.97
CA ILE A 99 -9.14 4.59 13.90
C ILE A 99 -8.97 6.07 14.25
N ILE A 100 -9.32 6.47 15.48
CA ILE A 100 -9.16 7.86 15.95
C ILE A 100 -7.67 8.25 15.93
N ALA A 101 -6.77 7.36 16.38
CA ALA A 101 -5.33 7.61 16.38
C ALA A 101 -4.73 7.90 14.99
N VAL A 102 -5.33 7.36 13.92
CA VAL A 102 -4.87 7.56 12.54
C VAL A 102 -5.60 8.71 11.84
N THR A 103 -6.90 8.84 12.08
CA THR A 103 -7.75 9.79 11.33
C THR A 103 -7.70 11.18 11.93
N ASP A 104 -7.52 11.31 13.24
CA ASP A 104 -7.51 12.60 13.91
C ASP A 104 -6.21 13.37 13.70
N GLN A 105 -6.32 14.53 13.04
CA GLN A 105 -5.22 15.44 12.74
C GLN A 105 -5.39 16.78 13.47
N THR A 106 -6.51 16.99 14.19
CA THR A 106 -6.86 18.29 14.78
C THR A 106 -6.39 18.42 16.23
N HIS A 107 -6.42 17.32 16.98
CA HIS A 107 -6.01 17.33 18.39
C HIS A 107 -4.52 17.02 18.57
N GLN A 108 -3.83 17.89 19.30
CA GLN A 108 -2.46 17.62 19.73
C GLN A 108 -2.46 16.59 20.88
N GLY A 109 -1.68 15.52 20.74
CA GLY A 109 -1.47 14.52 21.79
C GLY A 109 -2.57 13.45 21.93
N LEU A 110 -3.85 13.80 21.72
CA LEU A 110 -4.95 12.84 21.82
C LEU A 110 -4.80 11.61 20.87
N PRO A 111 -4.42 11.76 19.60
CA PRO A 111 -4.19 10.61 18.72
C PRO A 111 -3.06 9.71 19.23
N ARG A 112 -2.07 10.29 19.92
CA ARG A 112 -0.95 9.54 20.49
C ARG A 112 -1.38 8.73 21.72
N ASN A 113 -2.26 9.26 22.56
CA ASN A 113 -2.79 8.51 23.70
C ASN A 113 -3.55 7.27 23.23
N PHE A 114 -4.45 7.41 22.26
CA PHE A 114 -5.17 6.26 21.70
C PHE A 114 -4.27 5.26 20.98
N TYR A 115 -3.22 5.74 20.31
CA TYR A 115 -2.18 4.89 19.75
C TYR A 115 -1.52 4.04 20.86
N ASP A 116 -1.06 4.67 21.94
CA ASP A 116 -0.35 4.00 23.03
C ASP A 116 -1.28 3.02 23.77
N GLU A 117 -2.56 3.37 23.95
CA GLU A 117 -3.59 2.48 24.51
C GLU A 117 -3.85 1.25 23.63
N ALA A 118 -3.98 1.42 22.32
CA ALA A 118 -4.20 0.32 21.38
C ALA A 118 -3.00 -0.64 21.33
N LEU A 119 -1.79 -0.09 21.35
CA LEU A 119 -0.56 -0.88 21.43
C LEU A 119 -0.49 -1.65 22.76
N LEU A 120 -0.74 -0.97 23.88
CA LEU A 120 -0.70 -1.57 25.21
C LEU A 120 -1.74 -2.68 25.37
N TYR A 121 -2.96 -2.47 24.89
CA TYR A 121 -4.02 -3.48 24.88
C TYR A 121 -3.56 -4.74 24.17
N SER A 122 -2.97 -4.59 22.99
CA SER A 122 -2.54 -5.71 22.15
C SER A 122 -1.36 -6.50 22.73
N MET A 123 -0.56 -5.87 23.60
CA MET A 123 0.56 -6.52 24.30
C MET A 123 0.15 -7.20 25.60
N LYS A 124 -0.87 -6.69 26.31
CA LYS A 124 -1.26 -7.18 27.65
C LYS A 124 -2.41 -8.17 27.63
N THR A 125 -3.32 -8.05 26.65
CA THR A 125 -4.53 -8.85 26.58
C THR A 125 -4.30 -10.14 25.80
N ALA A 126 -5.18 -11.14 25.97
CA ALA A 126 -5.19 -12.32 25.12
C ALA A 126 -5.30 -11.94 23.64
N VAL A 127 -4.60 -12.70 22.81
CA VAL A 127 -4.46 -12.45 21.37
C VAL A 127 -5.82 -12.59 20.68
N SER A 128 -6.23 -11.57 19.92
CA SER A 128 -7.55 -11.49 19.28
C SER A 128 -7.48 -10.82 17.91
N LEU A 129 -8.53 -11.01 17.09
CA LEU A 129 -8.65 -10.35 15.78
C LEU A 129 -8.71 -8.82 15.94
N SER A 130 -9.46 -8.31 16.91
CA SER A 130 -9.57 -6.87 17.16
C SER A 130 -8.23 -6.24 17.57
N ALA A 131 -7.40 -6.95 18.35
CA ALA A 131 -6.05 -6.51 18.66
C ALA A 131 -5.18 -6.44 17.39
N LEU A 132 -5.23 -7.46 16.53
CA LEU A 132 -4.53 -7.45 15.25
C LEU A 132 -4.99 -6.31 14.33
N GLN A 133 -6.31 -6.11 14.19
CA GLN A 133 -6.89 -5.02 13.40
C GLN A 133 -6.46 -3.66 13.94
N ALA A 134 -6.49 -3.46 15.26
CA ALA A 134 -6.03 -2.21 15.86
C ALA A 134 -4.54 -1.96 15.61
N LEU A 135 -3.68 -2.97 15.76
CA LEU A 135 -2.25 -2.85 15.46
C LEU A 135 -1.98 -2.51 13.98
N LEU A 136 -2.70 -3.18 13.06
CA LEU A 136 -2.64 -2.89 11.63
C LEU A 136 -3.00 -1.43 11.34
N ILE A 137 -4.06 -0.90 11.97
CA ILE A 137 -4.49 0.49 11.81
C ILE A 137 -3.42 1.44 12.36
N ILE A 138 -2.98 1.27 13.61
CA ILE A 138 -2.00 2.21 14.20
C ILE A 138 -0.63 2.19 13.48
N SER A 139 -0.28 1.09 12.80
CA SER A 139 0.93 1.06 11.96
C SER A 139 0.90 2.17 10.89
N LEU A 140 -0.28 2.52 10.37
CA LEU A 140 -0.45 3.62 9.43
C LEU A 140 -0.09 4.98 10.04
N ALA A 141 -0.28 5.18 11.35
CA ALA A 141 0.12 6.40 12.03
C ALA A 141 1.65 6.56 12.04
N ASP A 142 2.40 5.47 12.21
CA ASP A 142 3.86 5.46 12.13
C ASP A 142 4.34 5.70 10.71
N LEU A 143 3.71 5.06 9.72
CA LEU A 143 4.02 5.26 8.30
C LEU A 143 3.75 6.71 7.87
N ASN A 144 2.57 7.26 8.19
CA ASN A 144 2.19 8.65 7.93
C ASN A 144 3.16 9.64 8.56
N SER A 145 3.69 9.30 9.73
CA SER A 145 4.68 10.10 10.46
C SER A 145 6.11 9.95 9.94
N GLY A 146 6.39 8.97 9.09
CA GLY A 146 7.74 8.62 8.66
C GLY A 146 8.58 7.91 9.72
N ARG A 147 7.97 7.29 10.74
CA ARG A 147 8.67 6.49 11.75
C ARG A 147 8.79 5.03 11.27
N LEU A 148 9.56 4.80 10.21
CA LEU A 148 9.64 3.48 9.56
C LEU A 148 10.11 2.36 10.50
N SER A 149 11.02 2.66 11.43
CA SER A 149 11.45 1.67 12.44
C SER A 149 10.31 1.22 13.35
N ASP A 150 9.47 2.15 13.80
CA ASP A 150 8.33 1.81 14.67
C ASP A 150 7.23 1.11 13.87
N PHE A 151 6.97 1.56 12.64
CA PHE A 151 6.09 0.88 11.70
C PHE A 151 6.47 -0.60 11.52
N TRP A 152 7.75 -0.91 11.24
CA TRP A 152 8.19 -2.30 11.07
C TRP A 152 8.13 -3.12 12.35
N LYS A 153 8.37 -2.52 13.53
CA LYS A 153 8.17 -3.22 14.82
C LYS A 153 6.70 -3.62 15.01
N VAL A 154 5.77 -2.72 14.69
CA VAL A 154 4.33 -3.00 14.79
C VAL A 154 3.91 -4.05 13.77
N VAL A 155 4.36 -3.96 12.51
CA VAL A 155 4.07 -4.98 11.47
C VAL A 155 4.62 -6.35 11.86
N ALA A 156 5.84 -6.42 12.41
CA ALA A 156 6.41 -7.67 12.92
C ALA A 156 5.57 -8.25 14.08
N LEU A 157 5.05 -7.41 14.97
CA LEU A 157 4.10 -7.83 16.01
C LEU A 157 2.80 -8.36 15.39
N CYS A 158 2.24 -7.68 14.38
CA CYS A 158 1.07 -8.14 13.65
C CYS A 158 1.29 -9.53 13.02
N LYS A 159 2.47 -9.77 12.42
CA LYS A 159 2.83 -11.07 11.81
C LYS A 159 2.90 -12.19 12.85
N ASN A 160 3.49 -11.91 14.00
CA ASN A 160 3.52 -12.84 15.12
C ASN A 160 2.12 -13.14 15.66
N ILE A 161 1.28 -12.12 15.85
CA ILE A 161 -0.11 -12.29 16.27
C ILE A 161 -0.92 -13.06 15.23
N GLY A 162 -0.81 -12.73 13.94
CA GLY A 162 -1.49 -13.45 12.87
C GLY A 162 -1.11 -14.94 12.80
N THR A 163 0.16 -15.25 13.09
CA THR A 163 0.64 -16.63 13.22
C THR A 163 0.02 -17.33 14.43
N GLN A 164 0.00 -16.67 15.60
CA GLN A 164 -0.63 -17.18 16.82
C GLN A 164 -2.13 -17.43 16.66
N LEU A 165 -2.82 -16.56 15.91
CA LEU A 165 -4.23 -16.70 15.57
C LEU A 165 -4.50 -17.80 14.51
N GLY A 166 -3.45 -18.39 13.91
CA GLY A 166 -3.58 -19.45 12.90
C GLY A 166 -4.14 -18.96 11.55
N LEU A 167 -4.00 -17.66 11.23
CA LEU A 167 -4.62 -17.09 10.03
C LEU A 167 -3.99 -17.63 8.73
N ARG A 168 -2.72 -18.02 8.77
CA ARG A 168 -2.05 -18.69 7.63
C ARG A 168 -2.76 -19.99 7.25
N ASP A 169 -3.15 -20.79 8.24
CA ASP A 169 -3.82 -22.08 8.01
C ASP A 169 -5.22 -21.87 7.45
N LEU A 170 -5.89 -20.78 7.85
CA LEU A 170 -7.15 -20.36 7.25
C LEU A 170 -6.98 -20.08 5.76
N VAL A 171 -5.99 -19.27 5.39
CA VAL A 171 -5.78 -18.84 3.99
C VAL A 171 -5.22 -19.94 3.10
N SER A 172 -4.35 -20.80 3.63
CA SER A 172 -3.68 -21.84 2.84
C SER A 172 -4.49 -23.13 2.70
N HIS A 173 -5.30 -23.49 3.70
CA HIS A 173 -5.96 -24.80 3.76
C HIS A 173 -7.42 -24.73 4.26
N TYR A 174 -8.05 -23.56 4.35
CA TYR A 174 -9.39 -23.42 4.95
C TYR A 174 -9.47 -24.00 6.38
N CYS A 175 -8.38 -23.88 7.15
CA CYS A 175 -8.21 -24.52 8.46
C CYS A 175 -8.26 -26.07 8.46
N GLN A 176 -8.20 -26.74 7.31
CA GLN A 176 -8.23 -28.21 7.14
C GLN A 176 -6.85 -28.85 7.30
N ASN A 177 -6.16 -28.59 8.42
CA ASN A 177 -4.86 -29.20 8.68
C ASN A 177 -5.05 -30.73 8.85
N TYR A 178 -4.39 -31.56 8.02
CA TYR A 178 -4.49 -33.03 8.06
C TYR A 178 -5.87 -33.60 7.69
N ASN A 179 -6.52 -33.07 6.65
CA ASN A 179 -7.83 -33.50 6.10
C ASN A 179 -9.05 -33.26 7.02
N GLN A 180 -8.86 -32.72 8.22
CA GLN A 180 -9.95 -32.31 9.12
C GLN A 180 -9.56 -31.04 9.88
N ALA A 181 -10.51 -30.14 10.14
CA ALA A 181 -10.22 -28.96 10.93
C ALA A 181 -9.99 -29.33 12.41
N SER A 182 -8.74 -29.25 12.89
CA SER A 182 -8.43 -29.54 14.30
C SER A 182 -9.14 -28.57 15.24
N VAL A 183 -10.04 -29.08 16.09
CA VAL A 183 -10.68 -28.28 17.16
C VAL A 183 -9.81 -28.27 18.43
N LEU A 184 -8.68 -28.99 18.43
CA LEU A 184 -7.81 -29.17 19.58
C LEU A 184 -6.71 -28.10 19.64
N ALA A 185 -6.26 -27.80 20.86
CA ALA A 185 -5.09 -26.96 21.12
C ALA A 185 -3.84 -27.50 20.38
N PRO A 186 -2.90 -26.64 19.94
CA PRO A 186 -2.76 -25.23 20.26
C PRO A 186 -3.36 -24.27 19.21
N ARG A 187 -4.62 -24.45 18.81
CA ARG A 187 -5.35 -23.43 18.03
C ARG A 187 -5.88 -22.32 18.96
N MET A 188 -5.41 -21.09 18.80
CA MET A 188 -5.80 -19.97 19.67
C MET A 188 -7.16 -19.36 19.34
N LEU A 189 -7.60 -19.38 18.08
CA LEU A 189 -8.95 -18.94 17.67
C LEU A 189 -9.87 -20.13 17.37
N PRO A 190 -11.16 -20.07 17.75
CA PRO A 190 -12.15 -21.00 17.24
C PRO A 190 -12.27 -20.87 15.72
N LEU A 191 -12.83 -21.89 15.07
CA LEU A 191 -13.19 -21.80 13.65
C LEU A 191 -14.14 -20.62 13.42
N PRO A 192 -14.01 -19.90 12.29
CA PRO A 192 -14.90 -18.78 12.00
C PRO A 192 -16.33 -19.31 11.82
N ASN A 193 -17.28 -18.66 12.49
CA ASN A 193 -18.68 -19.09 12.53
C ASN A 193 -19.55 -18.39 11.49
N THR A 194 -19.12 -17.22 11.01
CA THR A 194 -19.84 -16.43 9.98
C THR A 194 -18.94 -16.17 8.78
N PHE A 195 -19.56 -15.89 7.63
CA PHE A 195 -18.81 -15.43 6.46
C PHE A 195 -18.00 -14.16 6.75
N ILE A 196 -18.60 -13.18 7.44
CA ILE A 196 -17.96 -11.91 7.76
C ILE A 196 -16.71 -12.11 8.60
N GLU A 197 -16.82 -12.90 9.68
CA GLU A 197 -15.67 -13.18 10.56
C GLU A 197 -14.54 -13.89 9.82
N ARG A 198 -14.88 -14.84 8.93
CA ARG A 198 -13.90 -15.52 8.08
C ARG A 198 -13.19 -14.52 7.16
N GLU A 199 -13.93 -13.65 6.50
CA GLU A 199 -13.41 -12.71 5.53
C GLU A 199 -12.56 -11.62 6.20
N GLU A 200 -12.95 -11.11 7.38
CA GLU A 200 -12.10 -10.19 8.16
C GLU A 200 -10.76 -10.83 8.55
N ARG A 201 -10.77 -12.11 8.94
CA ARG A 201 -9.54 -12.88 9.25
C ARG A 201 -8.65 -13.06 8.01
N ILE A 202 -9.22 -13.37 6.85
CA ILE A 202 -8.51 -13.47 5.56
C ILE A 202 -7.89 -12.11 5.19
N ARG A 203 -8.67 -11.04 5.29
CA ARG A 203 -8.23 -9.69 4.92
C ARG A 203 -7.16 -9.16 5.88
N ALA A 204 -7.29 -9.42 7.17
CA ALA A 204 -6.27 -9.07 8.16
C ALA A 204 -4.96 -9.80 7.87
N TYR A 205 -4.99 -11.12 7.60
CA TYR A 205 -3.79 -11.87 7.22
C TYR A 205 -3.11 -11.27 5.99
N TRP A 206 -3.87 -11.07 4.92
CA TRP A 206 -3.30 -10.55 3.68
C TRP A 206 -2.78 -9.13 3.83
N MET A 207 -3.43 -8.30 4.66
CA MET A 207 -2.94 -6.95 4.93
C MET A 207 -1.59 -6.96 5.65
N VAL A 208 -1.39 -7.87 6.61
CA VAL A 208 -0.10 -8.06 7.28
C VAL A 208 0.99 -8.35 6.25
N GLU A 209 0.76 -9.36 5.38
CA GLU A 209 1.73 -9.75 4.35
C GLU A 209 1.95 -8.63 3.33
N CYS A 210 0.90 -7.90 2.94
CA CYS A 210 1.01 -6.77 2.01
C CYS A 210 1.84 -5.62 2.58
N LEU A 211 1.62 -5.23 3.84
CA LEU A 211 2.40 -4.18 4.50
C LEU A 211 3.86 -4.60 4.71
N ASP A 212 4.08 -5.84 5.15
CA ASP A 212 5.43 -6.39 5.36
C ASP A 212 6.22 -6.48 4.06
N ALA A 213 5.56 -6.82 2.95
CA ALA A 213 6.22 -6.96 1.65
C ALA A 213 6.45 -5.63 0.93
N SER A 214 5.43 -4.78 0.85
CA SER A 214 5.49 -3.54 0.08
C SER A 214 6.42 -2.49 0.72
N SER A 215 6.51 -2.45 2.04
CA SER A 215 7.32 -1.45 2.79
C SER A 215 8.83 -1.72 2.82
N THR A 216 9.24 -2.79 2.14
CA THR A 216 10.41 -3.60 2.45
C THR A 216 11.10 -4.09 1.17
N LEU A 217 10.41 -3.87 0.05
CA LEU A 217 10.93 -3.90 -1.30
C LEU A 217 12.21 -3.05 -1.41
N GLY A 218 13.34 -3.72 -1.68
CA GLY A 218 14.64 -3.07 -1.87
C GLY A 218 15.50 -2.99 -0.60
N SER A 219 15.00 -3.46 0.54
CA SER A 219 15.82 -3.61 1.74
C SER A 219 16.88 -4.70 1.56
N ALA A 220 18.07 -4.47 2.13
CA ALA A 220 19.20 -5.41 2.07
C ALA A 220 19.06 -6.62 3.01
N TRP A 221 18.17 -6.57 4.01
CA TRP A 221 17.93 -7.70 4.90
C TRP A 221 16.83 -8.62 4.36
N ASN A 222 17.02 -9.93 4.54
CA ASN A 222 16.08 -10.93 4.05
C ASN A 222 14.76 -10.86 4.83
N ILE A 223 13.71 -10.40 4.16
CA ILE A 223 12.35 -10.49 4.67
C ILE A 223 11.74 -11.69 3.98
N GLY A 224 11.27 -12.64 4.79
CA GLY A 224 10.52 -13.79 4.31
C GLY A 224 9.22 -13.31 3.69
N LEU A 225 9.29 -12.85 2.43
CA LEU A 225 8.15 -12.60 1.60
C LEU A 225 7.50 -13.94 1.33
N LEU A 226 6.27 -14.07 1.79
CA LEU A 226 5.50 -15.26 1.53
C LEU A 226 5.28 -15.41 0.02
N THR A 227 5.64 -16.56 -0.52
CA THR A 227 5.27 -16.97 -1.88
C THR A 227 3.82 -17.43 -1.90
N SER A 228 3.11 -17.24 -3.00
CA SER A 228 1.72 -17.69 -3.15
C SER A 228 1.57 -19.19 -2.85
N PHE A 229 0.44 -19.59 -2.24
CA PHE A 229 0.15 -21.01 -2.03
C PHE A 229 -0.57 -21.63 -3.24
N PRO A 230 -0.44 -22.94 -3.50
CA PRO A 230 -1.19 -23.62 -4.56
C PRO A 230 -2.72 -23.54 -4.41
N SER A 231 -3.22 -23.30 -3.19
CA SER A 231 -4.66 -23.23 -2.87
C SER A 231 -4.95 -22.07 -1.92
N GLU A 232 -4.33 -20.91 -2.18
CA GLU A 232 -4.57 -19.72 -1.37
C GLU A 232 -5.99 -19.16 -1.57
N ILE A 233 -6.60 -18.76 -0.47
CA ILE A 233 -7.90 -18.07 -0.49
C ILE A 233 -7.65 -16.58 -0.58
N LEU A 234 -8.07 -15.99 -1.70
CA LEU A 234 -8.06 -14.55 -1.88
C LEU A 234 -9.32 -13.89 -1.30
N PRO A 235 -9.25 -12.61 -0.92
CA PRO A 235 -10.42 -11.84 -0.49
C PRO A 235 -11.56 -11.88 -1.50
N CYS A 236 -12.80 -11.90 -1.02
CA CYS A 236 -14.00 -11.86 -1.86
C CYS A 236 -14.09 -10.54 -2.65
N SER A 237 -15.00 -10.47 -3.63
CA SER A 237 -15.23 -9.26 -4.43
C SER A 237 -15.68 -8.08 -3.56
N ASP A 238 -15.44 -6.85 -4.03
CA ASP A 238 -15.83 -5.62 -3.33
C ASP A 238 -17.37 -5.51 -3.24
N GLU A 239 -18.09 -5.97 -4.27
CA GLU A 239 -19.56 -6.03 -4.32
C GLU A 239 -20.15 -6.90 -3.20
N VAL A 240 -19.51 -8.02 -2.88
CA VAL A 240 -19.92 -8.88 -1.77
C VAL A 240 -19.54 -8.23 -0.44
N TRP A 241 -18.36 -7.62 -0.34
CA TRP A 241 -17.82 -7.11 0.92
C TRP A 241 -18.52 -5.85 1.45
N GLU A 242 -19.12 -5.06 0.56
CA GLU A 242 -19.78 -3.82 0.94
C GLU A 242 -21.25 -4.00 1.35
N THR A 243 -21.84 -5.19 1.15
CA THR A 243 -23.26 -5.43 1.46
C THR A 243 -23.48 -5.86 2.91
N ALA A 244 -24.66 -5.56 3.46
CA ALA A 244 -25.01 -5.99 4.81
C ALA A 244 -25.15 -7.53 4.94
N ASN A 245 -25.46 -8.23 3.84
CA ASN A 245 -25.69 -9.67 3.80
C ASN A 245 -24.83 -10.33 2.70
N PRO A 246 -23.51 -10.46 2.92
CA PRO A 246 -22.58 -10.97 1.90
C PRO A 246 -22.91 -12.39 1.44
N GLU A 247 -23.44 -13.24 2.32
CA GLU A 247 -23.79 -14.64 2.00
C GLU A 247 -24.85 -14.76 0.90
N LEU A 248 -25.82 -13.84 0.87
CA LEU A 248 -26.84 -13.81 -0.19
C LEU A 248 -26.24 -13.27 -1.49
N THR A 249 -25.46 -12.19 -1.40
CA THR A 249 -24.82 -11.56 -2.57
C THR A 249 -23.90 -12.54 -3.31
N ILE A 250 -23.17 -13.42 -2.61
CA ILE A 250 -22.32 -14.44 -3.23
C ILE A 250 -23.10 -15.42 -4.11
N LEU A 251 -24.35 -15.74 -3.74
CA LEU A 251 -25.19 -16.65 -4.52
C LEU A 251 -25.71 -16.00 -5.80
N GLU A 252 -25.78 -14.67 -5.82
CA GLU A 252 -26.32 -13.87 -6.92
C GLU A 252 -25.22 -13.35 -7.87
N THR A 253 -23.96 -13.32 -7.43
CA THR A 253 -22.84 -12.70 -8.15
C THR A 253 -22.02 -13.73 -8.93
N ASP A 254 -21.50 -13.32 -10.10
CA ASP A 254 -20.55 -14.14 -10.87
C ASP A 254 -19.21 -14.28 -10.12
N GLN A 255 -18.79 -15.52 -9.87
CA GLN A 255 -17.65 -15.86 -9.00
C GLN A 255 -16.27 -15.48 -9.59
N GLY A 256 -16.23 -14.93 -10.81
CA GLY A 256 -14.98 -14.61 -11.51
C GLY A 256 -14.34 -13.26 -11.19
N LYS A 257 -15.04 -12.32 -10.51
CA LYS A 257 -14.54 -10.96 -10.30
C LYS A 257 -13.70 -10.84 -9.02
N LEU A 258 -12.38 -10.64 -9.18
CA LEU A 258 -11.47 -10.34 -8.07
C LEU A 258 -11.73 -8.94 -7.48
N SER A 259 -11.63 -8.80 -6.16
CA SER A 259 -11.64 -7.47 -5.51
C SER A 259 -10.37 -6.69 -5.81
N SER A 260 -10.47 -5.37 -5.65
CA SER A 260 -9.32 -4.46 -5.70
C SER A 260 -8.23 -4.88 -4.72
N PHE A 261 -8.64 -5.36 -3.53
CA PHE A 261 -7.71 -5.87 -2.53
C PHE A 261 -7.11 -7.23 -2.90
N ALA A 262 -7.88 -8.17 -3.45
CA ALA A 262 -7.33 -9.44 -3.97
C ALA A 262 -6.31 -9.20 -5.09
N MET A 263 -6.56 -8.21 -5.96
CA MET A 263 -5.60 -7.78 -6.97
C MET A 263 -4.31 -7.23 -6.36
N TYR A 264 -4.42 -6.41 -5.32
CA TYR A 264 -3.27 -5.90 -4.58
C TYR A 264 -2.47 -7.03 -3.91
N VAL A 265 -3.15 -8.00 -3.30
CA VAL A 265 -2.53 -9.21 -2.74
C VAL A 265 -1.75 -9.98 -3.81
N SER A 266 -2.36 -10.21 -4.98
CA SER A 266 -1.67 -10.90 -6.08
C SER A 266 -0.45 -10.12 -6.58
N LEU A 267 -0.55 -8.80 -6.69
CA LEU A 267 0.57 -7.95 -7.09
C LEU A 267 1.73 -8.08 -6.10
N VAL A 268 1.45 -8.01 -4.81
CA VAL A 268 2.49 -8.01 -3.77
C VAL A 268 3.13 -9.39 -3.60
N THR A 269 2.32 -10.44 -3.54
CA THR A 269 2.79 -11.81 -3.25
C THR A 269 3.48 -12.49 -4.43
N LYS A 270 3.12 -12.13 -5.66
CA LYS A 270 3.69 -12.72 -6.88
C LYS A 270 4.74 -11.80 -7.50
N GLU A 271 4.30 -10.62 -7.92
CA GLU A 271 5.14 -9.73 -8.73
C GLU A 271 6.22 -9.03 -7.89
N LEU A 272 5.85 -8.42 -6.76
CA LEU A 272 6.84 -7.76 -5.90
C LEU A 272 7.80 -8.75 -5.24
N ASN A 273 7.34 -9.97 -4.95
CA ASN A 273 8.20 -11.05 -4.47
C ASN A 273 9.33 -11.36 -5.48
N ARG A 274 8.98 -11.46 -6.76
CA ARG A 274 9.96 -11.69 -7.83
C ARG A 274 10.97 -10.55 -7.94
N VAL A 275 10.48 -9.30 -7.91
CA VAL A 275 11.34 -8.10 -7.91
C VAL A 275 12.27 -8.10 -6.70
N HIS A 276 11.75 -8.40 -5.50
CA HIS A 276 12.53 -8.47 -4.27
C HIS A 276 13.61 -9.54 -4.32
N THR A 277 13.28 -10.74 -4.81
CA THR A 277 14.23 -11.85 -4.97
C THR A 277 15.42 -11.43 -5.83
N ILE A 278 15.18 -10.78 -6.98
CA ILE A 278 16.26 -10.28 -7.85
C ILE A 278 17.08 -9.21 -7.15
N MET A 279 16.45 -8.28 -6.43
CA MET A 279 17.21 -7.22 -5.74
C MET A 279 18.13 -7.73 -4.63
N GLN A 280 17.83 -8.89 -4.05
CA GLN A 280 18.64 -9.58 -3.05
C GLN A 280 19.81 -10.37 -3.63
N GLU A 281 19.80 -10.68 -4.93
CA GLU A 281 20.90 -11.40 -5.56
C GLU A 281 22.19 -10.55 -5.52
N PRO A 282 23.33 -11.15 -5.11
CA PRO A 282 24.61 -10.45 -5.04
C PRO A 282 25.23 -10.35 -6.44
N TYR A 283 24.80 -9.38 -7.24
CA TYR A 283 25.42 -9.12 -8.54
C TYR A 283 26.76 -8.41 -8.39
N ASP A 284 27.79 -8.95 -9.05
CA ASP A 284 29.07 -8.26 -9.23
C ASP A 284 29.00 -7.34 -10.45
N PHE A 285 28.82 -6.04 -10.19
CA PHE A 285 28.77 -5.03 -11.25
C PHE A 285 30.15 -4.68 -11.87
N THR A 286 31.19 -5.48 -11.58
CA THR A 286 32.47 -5.38 -12.28
C THR A 286 32.61 -6.43 -13.39
N ALA A 287 31.79 -7.49 -13.35
CA ALA A 287 31.84 -8.59 -14.30
C ALA A 287 30.75 -8.44 -15.39
N LEU A 288 31.17 -8.41 -16.66
CA LEU A 288 30.25 -8.30 -17.82
C LEU A 288 29.17 -9.40 -17.83
N ARG A 289 29.52 -10.63 -17.45
CA ARG A 289 28.57 -11.75 -17.39
C ARG A 289 27.48 -11.54 -16.34
N GLU A 290 27.81 -10.96 -15.19
CA GLU A 290 26.84 -10.66 -14.14
C GLU A 290 25.96 -9.46 -14.52
N HIS A 291 26.49 -8.50 -15.30
CA HIS A 291 25.69 -7.43 -15.92
C HIS A 291 24.62 -7.99 -16.88
N GLU A 292 25.00 -8.95 -17.72
CA GLU A 292 24.08 -9.61 -18.64
C GLU A 292 23.02 -10.43 -17.91
N ARG A 293 23.43 -11.15 -16.85
CA ARG A 293 22.50 -11.89 -15.97
C ARG A 293 21.48 -10.96 -15.33
N TRP A 294 21.94 -9.90 -14.66
CA TRP A 294 21.07 -8.90 -14.04
C TRP A 294 20.08 -8.30 -15.05
N ARG A 295 20.57 -7.93 -16.25
CA ARG A 295 19.71 -7.40 -17.31
C ARG A 295 18.65 -8.41 -17.75
N SER A 296 19.04 -9.66 -17.98
CA SER A 296 18.12 -10.74 -18.37
C SER A 296 17.06 -10.99 -17.30
N ASP A 297 17.44 -11.00 -16.02
CA ASP A 297 16.52 -11.19 -14.90
C ASP A 297 15.52 -10.03 -14.83
N CYS A 298 16.00 -8.79 -14.99
CA CYS A 298 15.14 -7.61 -15.05
C CYS A 298 14.21 -7.60 -16.28
N ASP A 299 14.66 -8.08 -17.44
CA ASP A 299 13.84 -8.18 -18.65
C ASP A 299 12.72 -9.21 -18.47
N GLY A 300 13.03 -10.38 -17.88
CA GLY A 300 12.03 -11.40 -17.55
C GLY A 300 10.92 -10.87 -16.64
N VAL A 301 11.28 -10.17 -15.57
CA VAL A 301 10.28 -9.57 -14.66
C VAL A 301 9.47 -8.47 -15.33
N TYR A 302 10.09 -7.68 -16.20
CA TYR A 302 9.34 -6.66 -16.94
C TYR A 302 8.29 -7.27 -17.86
N ASP A 303 8.63 -8.36 -18.55
CA ASP A 303 7.70 -9.06 -19.43
C ASP A 303 6.58 -9.75 -18.66
N GLU A 304 6.90 -10.39 -17.52
CA GLU A 304 5.90 -10.97 -16.60
C GLU A 304 4.93 -9.89 -16.09
N LEU A 305 5.45 -8.78 -15.55
CA LEU A 305 4.66 -7.64 -15.10
C LEU A 305 3.79 -7.05 -16.23
N ARG A 306 4.34 -7.01 -17.45
CA ARG A 306 3.61 -6.51 -18.62
C ARG A 306 2.43 -7.42 -18.96
N VAL A 307 2.64 -8.73 -19.00
CA VAL A 307 1.60 -9.73 -19.26
C VAL A 307 0.55 -9.72 -18.15
N TRP A 308 0.97 -9.70 -16.89
CA TRP A 308 0.07 -9.60 -15.74
C TRP A 308 -0.79 -8.33 -15.81
N ARG A 309 -0.17 -7.18 -16.12
CA ARG A 309 -0.90 -5.92 -16.30
C ARG A 309 -1.88 -5.98 -17.47
N GLU A 310 -1.50 -6.55 -18.61
CA GLU A 310 -2.39 -6.70 -19.77
C GLU A 310 -3.58 -7.63 -19.46
N ALA A 311 -3.36 -8.67 -18.65
CA ALA A 311 -4.40 -9.63 -18.28
C ALA A 311 -5.39 -9.08 -17.24
N TYR A 312 -4.92 -8.29 -16.27
CA TYR A 312 -5.74 -7.92 -15.12
C TYR A 312 -5.99 -6.43 -14.93
N LEU A 313 -5.10 -5.56 -15.44
CA LEU A 313 -5.10 -4.12 -15.14
C LEU A 313 -4.53 -3.31 -16.31
N PRO A 314 -5.15 -3.29 -17.51
CA PRO A 314 -4.62 -2.57 -18.67
C PRO A 314 -4.33 -1.08 -18.38
N ASN A 315 -4.93 -0.53 -17.32
CA ASN A 315 -4.84 0.87 -16.92
C ASN A 315 -4.05 1.17 -15.62
N LEU A 316 -3.42 0.20 -14.92
CA LEU A 316 -2.85 0.44 -13.56
C LEU A 316 -1.33 0.18 -13.37
N PHE A 317 -0.68 1.11 -12.63
CA PHE A 317 0.66 1.28 -12.00
C PHE A 317 1.98 0.64 -12.50
N ALA A 318 3.07 1.42 -12.40
CA ALA A 318 4.45 1.14 -12.83
C ALA A 318 5.55 1.37 -11.74
N GLY A 319 5.16 1.37 -10.45
CA GLY A 319 6.07 1.65 -9.32
C GLY A 319 7.17 0.60 -9.10
N SER A 320 6.82 -0.68 -9.24
CA SER A 320 7.72 -1.83 -9.10
C SER A 320 8.85 -1.85 -10.12
N ILE A 321 8.56 -1.41 -11.34
CA ILE A 321 9.51 -1.33 -12.45
C ILE A 321 10.65 -0.34 -12.13
N VAL A 322 10.34 0.80 -11.51
CA VAL A 322 11.36 1.80 -11.19
C VAL A 322 12.28 1.33 -10.06
N ALA A 323 11.74 0.68 -9.01
CA ALA A 323 12.55 0.15 -7.92
C ALA A 323 13.56 -0.91 -8.40
N MET A 324 13.17 -1.78 -9.35
CA MET A 324 14.01 -2.83 -9.89
C MET A 324 15.21 -2.31 -10.69
N TYR A 325 14.98 -1.33 -11.55
CA TYR A 325 16.00 -0.89 -12.51
C TYR A 325 16.99 0.16 -11.97
N GLN A 326 16.76 0.71 -10.78
CA GLN A 326 17.64 1.75 -10.20
C GLN A 326 19.08 1.29 -9.94
N LYS A 327 19.28 0.02 -9.59
CA LYS A 327 20.58 -0.52 -9.16
C LYS A 327 21.60 -0.66 -10.31
N GLY A 328 21.16 -0.68 -11.57
CA GLY A 328 22.05 -0.84 -12.74
C GLY A 328 21.77 0.08 -13.95
N ALA A 329 20.79 0.99 -13.86
CA ALA A 329 20.42 1.89 -14.97
C ALA A 329 21.44 2.99 -15.26
N ILE A 330 22.39 3.27 -14.36
CA ILE A 330 23.46 4.25 -14.62
C ILE A 330 24.63 3.60 -15.39
N GLU A 331 24.85 2.30 -15.25
CA GLU A 331 25.99 1.59 -15.83
C GLU A 331 25.66 0.86 -17.15
N THR A 332 24.39 0.85 -17.57
CA THR A 332 23.95 0.20 -18.82
C THR A 332 23.31 1.18 -19.81
N ALA A 333 23.99 1.44 -20.93
CA ALA A 333 23.41 2.15 -22.07
C ALA A 333 22.39 1.26 -22.81
N GLY A 334 21.16 1.76 -23.08
CA GLY A 334 20.17 1.07 -23.92
C GLY A 334 18.71 1.07 -23.40
N GLN A 335 17.91 0.09 -23.88
CA GLN A 335 16.45 -0.05 -23.67
C GLN A 335 16.00 -0.03 -22.19
N THR A 336 16.84 -0.52 -21.27
CA THR A 336 16.60 -0.55 -19.82
C THR A 336 16.31 0.84 -19.26
N LYS A 337 17.15 1.83 -19.62
CA LYS A 337 17.00 3.22 -19.20
C LYS A 337 15.71 3.84 -19.73
N ASP A 338 15.36 3.57 -20.99
CA ASP A 338 14.11 4.06 -21.58
C ASP A 338 12.88 3.47 -20.88
N ARG A 339 12.96 2.20 -20.43
CA ARG A 339 11.90 1.58 -19.61
C ARG A 339 11.75 2.29 -18.27
N CYS A 340 12.85 2.64 -17.59
CA CYS A 340 12.81 3.40 -16.33
C CYS A 340 12.15 4.77 -16.53
N ILE A 341 12.57 5.52 -17.56
CA ILE A 341 12.04 6.84 -17.85
C ILE A 341 10.53 6.74 -18.15
N ARG A 342 10.10 5.77 -18.97
CA ARG A 342 8.67 5.52 -19.23
C ARG A 342 7.90 5.19 -17.96
N ALA A 343 8.46 4.36 -17.08
CA ALA A 343 7.84 4.02 -15.80
C ALA A 343 7.73 5.25 -14.88
N CYS A 344 8.78 6.05 -14.74
CA CYS A 344 8.75 7.31 -13.99
C CYS A 344 7.71 8.29 -14.54
N ASN A 345 7.64 8.45 -15.87
CA ASN A 345 6.66 9.33 -16.51
C ASN A 345 5.23 8.86 -16.26
N ARG A 346 5.00 7.54 -16.25
CA ARG A 346 3.68 6.97 -15.93
C ARG A 346 3.32 7.17 -14.45
N ILE A 347 4.27 7.00 -13.52
CA ILE A 347 4.04 7.30 -12.10
C ILE A 347 3.70 8.77 -11.91
N ALA A 348 4.43 9.69 -12.55
CA ALA A 348 4.15 11.12 -12.49
C ALA A 348 2.78 11.49 -13.10
N SER A 349 2.42 10.89 -14.23
CA SER A 349 1.09 11.07 -14.82
C SER A 349 0.00 10.63 -13.84
N ILE A 350 0.16 9.49 -13.18
CA ILE A 350 -0.83 9.04 -12.21
C ILE A 350 -0.86 9.95 -10.98
N SER A 351 0.31 10.34 -10.45
CA SER A 351 0.39 11.25 -9.30
C SER A 351 -0.28 12.59 -9.56
N SER A 352 -0.30 13.05 -10.81
CA SER A 352 -1.02 14.26 -11.24
C SER A 352 -2.54 14.08 -11.28
N ILE A 353 -3.03 12.89 -11.64
CA ILE A 353 -4.48 12.59 -11.68
C ILE A 353 -5.05 12.58 -10.26
N VAL A 354 -4.31 11.99 -9.32
CA VAL A 354 -4.76 11.79 -7.93
C VAL A 354 -4.31 12.92 -6.99
N ILE A 355 -3.76 14.01 -7.51
CA ILE A 355 -3.15 15.07 -6.69
C ILE A 355 -4.16 15.71 -5.71
N ASN A 356 -5.39 15.96 -6.18
CA ASN A 356 -6.47 16.53 -5.36
C ASN A 356 -7.11 15.50 -4.42
N GLN A 357 -6.73 14.22 -4.56
CA GLN A 357 -7.24 13.10 -3.78
C GLN A 357 -6.09 12.33 -3.13
N VAL A 358 -5.00 13.03 -2.81
CA VAL A 358 -3.75 12.40 -2.37
C VAL A 358 -3.93 11.52 -1.14
N GLN A 359 -4.89 11.86 -0.26
CA GLN A 359 -5.25 11.05 0.90
C GLN A 359 -5.81 9.67 0.53
N LEU A 360 -6.55 9.53 -0.58
CA LEU A 360 -7.08 8.25 -1.08
C LEU A 360 -5.98 7.31 -1.56
N VAL A 361 -4.86 7.88 -2.02
CA VAL A 361 -3.70 7.11 -2.49
C VAL A 361 -2.96 6.46 -1.34
N GLY A 362 -3.08 7.00 -0.12
CA GLY A 362 -2.37 6.52 1.06
C GLY A 362 -0.86 6.82 1.04
N SER A 363 -0.28 6.92 2.22
CA SER A 363 1.15 7.24 2.41
C SER A 363 2.09 6.11 1.96
N HIS A 364 1.59 4.87 1.85
CA HIS A 364 2.35 3.71 1.42
C HIS A 364 2.92 3.84 0.00
N ASN A 365 2.28 4.62 -0.88
CA ASN A 365 2.75 4.86 -2.25
C ASN A 365 3.88 5.91 -2.35
N LEU A 366 4.11 6.70 -1.30
CA LEU A 366 5.07 7.81 -1.34
C LEU A 366 6.52 7.36 -1.56
N LEU A 367 6.90 6.20 -1.03
CA LEU A 367 8.25 5.66 -1.25
C LEU A 367 8.47 5.30 -2.72
N GLY A 368 7.46 4.74 -3.40
CA GLY A 368 7.51 4.47 -4.85
C GLY A 368 7.58 5.75 -5.68
N PHE A 369 6.86 6.81 -5.29
CA PHE A 369 6.95 8.12 -5.94
C PHE A 369 8.32 8.76 -5.74
N PHE A 370 8.90 8.58 -4.55
CA PHE A 370 10.23 9.12 -4.22
C PHE A 370 11.32 8.41 -5.02
N VAL A 371 11.24 7.09 -5.13
CA VAL A 371 12.05 6.26 -6.02
C VAL A 371 12.01 6.85 -7.45
N ALA A 372 10.82 7.10 -8.02
CA ALA A 372 10.70 7.71 -9.35
C ALA A 372 11.31 9.11 -9.46
N ALA A 373 11.04 10.00 -8.51
CA ALA A 373 11.57 11.36 -8.51
C ALA A 373 13.11 11.37 -8.39
N ARG A 374 13.66 10.53 -7.51
CA ARG A 374 15.11 10.38 -7.32
C ARG A 374 15.80 9.87 -8.57
N PHE A 375 15.21 8.89 -9.27
CA PHE A 375 15.75 8.42 -10.55
C PHE A 375 15.80 9.55 -11.59
N LEU A 376 14.70 10.30 -11.75
CA LEU A 376 14.65 11.42 -12.70
C LEU A 376 15.71 12.49 -12.36
N LEU A 377 15.86 12.84 -11.08
CA LEU A 377 16.87 13.79 -10.60
C LEU A 377 18.30 13.35 -10.96
N VAL A 378 18.68 12.11 -10.65
CA VAL A 378 20.03 11.59 -10.93
C VAL A 378 20.24 11.45 -12.44
N HIS A 379 19.21 11.02 -13.17
CA HIS A 379 19.26 10.86 -14.62
C HIS A 379 19.50 12.20 -15.33
N THR A 380 18.82 13.29 -14.95
CA THR A 380 19.06 14.60 -15.58
C THR A 380 20.39 15.20 -15.18
N LYS A 381 20.82 15.00 -13.93
CA LYS A 381 22.12 15.48 -13.43
C LYS A 381 23.29 14.82 -14.16
N THR A 382 23.24 13.51 -14.38
CA THR A 382 24.26 12.77 -15.15
C THR A 382 24.30 13.16 -16.63
N GLN A 383 23.22 13.69 -17.19
CA GLN A 383 23.18 14.19 -18.57
C GLN A 383 23.50 15.68 -18.71
N GLY A 384 23.66 16.42 -17.61
CA GLY A 384 23.79 17.88 -17.64
C GLY A 384 22.55 18.58 -18.24
N LYS A 385 21.36 17.98 -18.10
CA LYS A 385 20.10 18.51 -18.65
C LYS A 385 19.22 19.06 -17.55
N SER A 386 18.30 19.96 -17.88
CA SER A 386 17.29 20.45 -16.95
C SER A 386 16.33 19.34 -16.49
N LEU A 387 15.78 19.50 -15.28
CA LEU A 387 14.75 18.62 -14.73
C LEU A 387 13.51 18.56 -15.63
N GLN A 388 12.92 17.37 -15.74
CA GLN A 388 11.76 17.11 -16.59
C GLN A 388 10.44 17.50 -15.90
N ALA A 389 9.39 17.78 -16.68
CA ALA A 389 8.05 18.08 -16.15
C ALA A 389 7.51 16.98 -15.21
N SER A 390 7.82 15.71 -15.51
CA SER A 390 7.44 14.57 -14.67
C SER A 390 8.03 14.64 -13.25
N PHE A 391 9.25 15.17 -13.09
CA PHE A 391 9.83 15.40 -11.76
C PHE A 391 9.03 16.45 -10.98
N TYR A 392 8.72 17.59 -11.60
CA TYR A 392 7.95 18.66 -10.96
C TYR A 392 6.51 18.26 -10.64
N SER A 393 5.92 17.39 -11.46
CA SER A 393 4.61 16.79 -11.18
C SER A 393 4.66 15.96 -9.89
N LEU A 394 5.67 15.09 -9.73
CA LEU A 394 5.87 14.33 -8.49
C LEU A 394 6.14 15.25 -7.29
N LEU A 395 6.98 16.28 -7.47
CA LEU A 395 7.26 17.27 -6.42
C LEU A 395 5.99 17.99 -5.96
N THR A 396 5.08 18.30 -6.88
CA THR A 396 3.78 18.91 -6.55
C THR A 396 2.89 17.92 -5.79
N SER A 397 2.87 16.64 -6.18
CA SER A 397 2.16 15.61 -5.42
C SER A 397 2.69 15.45 -3.99
N PHE A 398 4.02 15.50 -3.80
CA PHE A 398 4.63 15.51 -2.47
C PHE A 398 4.27 16.75 -1.66
N LYS A 399 4.23 17.93 -2.29
CA LYS A 399 3.79 19.18 -1.66
C LYS A 399 2.36 19.06 -1.14
N GLU A 400 1.46 18.52 -1.96
CA GLU A 400 0.06 18.34 -1.55
C GLU A 400 -0.08 17.29 -0.44
N ALA A 401 0.60 16.15 -0.57
CA ALA A 401 0.66 15.10 0.45
C ALA A 401 1.24 15.60 1.79
N SER A 402 2.16 16.57 1.76
CA SER A 402 2.82 17.11 2.95
C SER A 402 1.87 17.82 3.92
N LYS A 403 0.68 18.23 3.44
CA LYS A 403 -0.37 18.80 4.29
C LYS A 403 -0.94 17.78 5.28
N TYR A 404 -0.85 16.49 4.96
CA TYR A 404 -1.48 15.41 5.72
C TYR A 404 -0.47 14.48 6.38
N TRP A 405 0.71 14.31 5.78
CA TRP A 405 1.68 13.30 6.22
C TRP A 405 3.09 13.89 6.37
N LYS A 406 3.69 13.68 7.56
CA LYS A 406 5.07 14.08 7.84
C LYS A 406 6.07 13.35 6.94
N LEU A 407 5.80 12.09 6.58
CA LEU A 407 6.60 11.35 5.59
C LEU A 407 6.70 12.12 4.27
N ALA A 408 5.57 12.60 3.74
CA ALA A 408 5.54 13.38 2.51
C ALA A 408 6.29 14.72 2.67
N TYR A 409 6.16 15.39 3.81
CA TYR A 409 6.89 16.63 4.10
C TYR A 409 8.41 16.44 4.03
N VAL A 410 8.94 15.39 4.66
CA VAL A 410 10.39 15.08 4.63
C VAL A 410 10.86 14.86 3.19
N LEU A 411 10.14 14.04 2.42
CA LEU A 411 10.50 13.72 1.04
C LEU A 411 10.35 14.94 0.11
N TYR A 412 9.31 15.76 0.30
CA TYR A 412 9.14 17.04 -0.40
C TYR A 412 10.31 17.98 -0.15
N LYS A 413 10.70 18.18 1.12
CA LYS A 413 11.79 19.08 1.50
C LYS A 413 13.09 18.68 0.79
N VAL A 414 13.47 17.40 0.88
CA VAL A 414 14.65 16.83 0.21
C VAL A 414 14.62 17.07 -1.30
N LEU A 415 13.51 16.70 -1.97
CA LEU A 415 13.40 16.84 -3.43
C LEU A 415 13.38 18.30 -3.88
N SER A 416 12.78 19.20 -3.09
CA SER A 416 12.71 20.62 -3.40
C SER A 416 14.10 21.28 -3.31
N THR A 417 14.89 20.97 -2.28
CA THR A 417 16.28 21.42 -2.16
C THR A 417 17.13 20.83 -3.27
N ALA A 418 16.96 19.54 -3.59
CA ALA A 418 17.70 18.91 -4.67
C ALA A 418 17.40 19.54 -6.04
N ALA A 419 16.17 20.01 -6.25
CA ALA A 419 15.77 20.71 -7.47
C ALA A 419 16.39 22.11 -7.57
N GLN A 420 16.54 22.81 -6.45
CA GLN A 420 17.23 24.10 -6.37
C GLN A 420 18.72 23.95 -6.67
N GLU A 421 19.39 23.01 -5.98
CA GLU A 421 20.81 22.70 -6.22
C GLU A 421 21.08 22.13 -7.62
N HIS A 422 20.09 21.57 -8.30
CA HIS A 422 20.23 21.15 -9.70
C HIS A 422 20.28 22.35 -10.65
N GLY A 423 19.64 23.48 -10.30
CA GLY A 423 19.66 24.70 -11.10
C GLY A 423 20.93 25.53 -10.92
N GLU A 424 21.55 25.44 -9.75
CA GLU A 424 22.80 26.13 -9.41
C GLU A 424 23.97 25.20 -9.72
N GLN A 425 24.98 25.64 -10.49
CA GLN A 425 26.21 24.85 -10.72
C GLN A 425 27.11 24.80 -9.47
N SER A 426 26.51 24.61 -8.29
CA SER A 426 27.22 24.58 -7.01
C SER A 426 27.95 23.24 -6.83
N GLU A 427 29.25 23.30 -6.56
CA GLU A 427 30.07 22.12 -6.25
C GLU A 427 29.79 21.55 -4.86
N ARG A 428 29.08 22.29 -3.99
CA ARG A 428 28.72 21.87 -2.63
C ARG A 428 27.22 21.62 -2.53
N THR A 429 26.88 20.37 -2.19
CA THR A 429 25.52 19.96 -1.84
C THR A 429 25.37 19.92 -0.32
N ALA A 430 24.27 20.48 0.20
CA ALA A 430 23.89 20.33 1.60
C ALA A 430 23.22 18.97 1.86
N LEU A 431 22.81 18.27 0.79
CA LEU A 431 22.09 17.00 0.85
C LEU A 431 23.05 15.81 1.09
N PRO A 432 22.57 14.74 1.74
CA PRO A 432 23.36 13.52 1.88
C PRO A 432 23.80 12.98 0.52
N PRO A 433 25.09 12.65 0.31
CA PRO A 433 25.62 12.23 -0.99
C PRO A 433 24.95 10.94 -1.50
N GLN A 434 24.46 10.09 -0.58
CA GLN A 434 23.74 8.87 -0.90
C GLN A 434 22.44 9.13 -1.68
N LEU A 435 21.89 10.36 -1.64
CA LEU A 435 20.73 10.72 -2.45
C LEU A 435 21.02 10.57 -3.95
N LEU A 436 22.25 10.89 -4.39
CA LEU A 436 22.64 10.83 -5.80
C LEU A 436 23.17 9.46 -6.24
N ASP A 437 23.47 8.58 -5.28
CA ASP A 437 23.99 7.24 -5.55
C ASP A 437 22.86 6.19 -5.56
N LEU A 438 22.36 5.85 -6.75
CA LEU A 438 21.27 4.89 -6.93
C LEU A 438 21.62 3.45 -6.50
N LYS A 439 22.86 3.16 -6.08
CA LYS A 439 23.22 1.86 -5.47
C LYS A 439 22.55 1.67 -4.11
N TYR A 440 22.30 2.76 -3.38
CA TYR A 440 21.49 2.73 -2.16
C TYR A 440 20.01 2.73 -2.50
N SER A 441 19.23 1.89 -1.84
CA SER A 441 17.77 1.94 -1.94
C SER A 441 17.21 3.20 -1.29
N ALA A 442 15.95 3.53 -1.58
CA ALA A 442 15.26 4.62 -0.89
C ALA A 442 15.16 4.38 0.62
N LEU A 443 15.10 3.12 1.05
CA LEU A 443 15.03 2.75 2.47
C LEU A 443 16.37 2.95 3.17
N ASP A 444 17.48 2.57 2.53
CA ASP A 444 18.84 2.69 3.11
C ASP A 444 19.18 4.14 3.47
N ILE A 445 18.73 5.09 2.65
CA ILE A 445 19.03 6.51 2.82
C ILE A 445 17.99 7.25 3.65
N TYR A 446 16.81 6.66 3.91
CA TYR A 446 15.69 7.37 4.49
C TYR A 446 16.01 7.99 5.85
N HIS A 447 16.71 7.26 6.72
CA HIS A 447 17.09 7.76 8.04
C HIS A 447 18.03 8.97 7.95
N ALA A 448 19.00 8.95 7.02
CA ALA A 448 19.89 10.08 6.78
C ALA A 448 19.12 11.31 6.26
N LEU A 449 18.17 11.10 5.35
CA LEU A 449 17.30 12.16 4.84
C LEU A 449 16.40 12.75 5.94
N GLN A 450 15.89 11.91 6.84
CA GLN A 450 15.08 12.33 7.97
C GLN A 450 15.88 13.22 8.93
N LEU A 451 17.10 12.80 9.32
CA LEU A 451 17.98 13.61 10.16
C LEU A 451 18.32 14.95 9.52
N TRP A 452 18.67 14.93 8.24
CA TRP A 452 18.95 16.15 7.46
C TRP A 452 17.75 17.11 7.47
N SER A 453 16.53 16.59 7.24
CA SER A 453 15.33 17.42 7.19
C SER A 453 15.02 18.17 8.48
N VAL A 454 15.46 17.64 9.64
CA VAL A 454 15.27 18.23 10.97
C VAL A 454 16.36 19.24 11.30
N ASN A 455 17.60 18.99 10.90
CA ASN A 455 18.76 19.81 11.26
C ASN A 455 18.84 21.13 10.47
N ASP A 456 18.18 21.24 9.32
CA ASP A 456 18.11 22.43 8.48
C ASP A 456 17.23 23.59 9.04
N ILE A 457 17.00 23.62 10.36
CA ILE A 457 16.42 24.79 11.06
C ILE A 457 17.53 25.72 11.59
N THR A 458 18.81 25.34 11.48
CA THR A 458 19.92 26.09 12.09
C THR A 458 21.17 26.21 11.20
N VAL A 459 21.04 26.66 9.95
CA VAL A 459 22.17 27.20 9.18
C VAL A 459 21.77 28.50 8.49
#